data_AF-A0A2R9B0E9-F1
#
_entry.id   AF-A0A2R9B0E9-F1
#
_cell.length_a   1.000
_cell.length_b   1.000
_cell.length_c   1.000
_cell.angle_alpha   90.00
_cell.angle_beta   90.00
_cell.angle_gamma   90.00
#
_symmetry.space_group_name_H-M   'P 1'
#
loop_
_entity.id
_entity.type
_entity.pdbx_description
1 polymer ?
#
loop_
_entity_poly.entity_id
_entity_poly.type
_entity_poly.pdbx_seq_one_letter_code
_entity_poly.pdbx_strand_id
1 'polypeptide(L)'
;MAEIHTPYSSLKKLLSLLNGFVAVSGIILIGLGIGGKCGGASLTNVLGLSSAYLLHVGNLCLVMGCITVLLGCARWYGATKESRGTLLFCILSMVIVLIMEITAATVVLLFFPIVRDVALEHTFVTLRKNYRGYNEPDDYSTQWNLVMEKLKCCGVNNYTDFSGSSFEMTTGHTYPRGCCKSIGSVSCDGRNVSTNVIHQKGCFHKLLKITKTQSFTLSGSSLGAAVIQLPGILATLLLFIKLG
;
A
#
# COMPACT_ATOMS: atom_id res chain seq x y z
N MET A 1 -8.74 15.84 47.94
CA MET A 1 -9.74 15.73 46.85
C MET A 1 -9.45 16.63 45.64
N ALA A 2 -8.31 17.33 45.57
CA ALA A 2 -7.95 18.20 44.44
C ALA A 2 -7.04 17.53 43.38
N GLU A 3 -6.31 16.46 43.72
CA GLU A 3 -5.39 15.77 42.79
C GLU A 3 -6.09 14.93 41.70
N ILE A 4 -7.37 14.55 41.87
CA ILE A 4 -8.10 13.70 40.91
C ILE A 4 -8.75 14.52 39.78
N HIS A 5 -8.97 15.83 39.97
CA HIS A 5 -9.64 16.69 38.98
C HIS A 5 -8.72 17.08 37.80
N THR A 6 -7.43 17.31 38.07
CA THR A 6 -6.42 17.71 37.09
C THR A 6 -6.10 16.64 36.03
N PRO A 7 -5.89 15.34 36.36
CA PRO A 7 -5.58 14.33 35.36
C PRO A 7 -6.74 14.05 34.39
N TYR A 8 -7.99 14.17 34.87
CA TYR A 8 -9.19 13.93 34.06
C TYR A 8 -9.38 14.98 32.95
N SER A 9 -9.17 16.26 33.29
CA SER A 9 -9.25 17.37 32.32
C SER A 9 -8.17 17.25 31.25
N SER A 10 -6.95 16.88 31.65
CA SER A 10 -5.83 16.62 30.74
C SER A 10 -6.09 15.43 29.82
N LEU A 11 -6.65 14.34 30.34
CA LEU A 11 -7.00 13.14 29.57
C LEU A 11 -8.09 13.43 28.52
N LYS A 12 -9.13 14.17 28.89
CA LYS A 12 -10.21 14.60 27.98
C LYS A 12 -9.67 15.45 26.84
N LYS A 13 -8.79 16.42 27.14
CA LYS A 13 -8.13 17.26 26.13
C LYS A 13 -7.24 16.43 25.19
N LEU A 14 -6.43 15.52 25.74
CA LEU A 14 -5.57 14.65 24.94
C LEU A 14 -6.38 13.74 24.01
N LEU A 15 -7.44 13.10 24.53
CA LEU A 15 -8.33 12.24 23.74
C LEU A 15 -9.04 13.04 22.64
N SER A 16 -9.49 14.26 22.93
CA SER A 16 -10.03 15.16 21.92
C SER A 16 -8.97 15.43 20.84
N LEU A 17 -7.80 15.94 21.21
CA LEU A 17 -6.71 16.27 20.28
C LEU A 17 -6.35 15.09 19.36
N LEU A 18 -6.14 13.90 19.93
CA LEU A 18 -5.81 12.68 19.16
C LEU A 18 -6.92 12.31 18.16
N ASN A 19 -8.19 12.35 18.56
CA ASN A 19 -9.31 12.08 17.64
C ASN A 19 -9.45 13.16 16.55
N GLY A 20 -9.02 14.39 16.84
CA GLY A 20 -8.97 15.48 15.86
C GLY A 20 -7.92 15.23 14.80
N PHE A 21 -6.72 14.79 15.19
CA PHE A 21 -5.69 14.37 14.23
C PHE A 21 -6.17 13.21 13.34
N VAL A 22 -6.92 12.26 13.90
CA VAL A 22 -7.53 11.18 13.10
C VAL A 22 -8.51 11.74 12.08
N ALA A 23 -9.40 12.67 12.47
CA ALA A 23 -10.32 13.31 11.54
C ALA A 23 -9.59 14.06 10.41
N VAL A 24 -8.55 14.83 10.76
CA VAL A 24 -7.71 15.55 9.78
C VAL A 24 -7.02 14.58 8.82
N SER A 25 -6.49 13.46 9.32
CA SER A 25 -5.88 12.43 8.46
C SER A 25 -6.89 11.86 7.45
N GLY A 26 -8.16 11.72 7.84
CA GLY A 26 -9.24 11.32 6.95
C GLY A 26 -9.51 12.34 5.84
N ILE A 27 -9.47 13.64 6.15
CA ILE A 27 -9.62 14.71 5.15
C ILE A 27 -8.46 14.67 4.14
N ILE A 28 -7.23 14.46 4.62
CA ILE A 28 -6.05 14.31 3.76
C ILE A 28 -6.21 13.10 2.83
N LEU A 29 -6.68 11.95 3.35
CA LEU A 29 -6.95 10.75 2.54
C LEU A 29 -8.01 10.98 1.45
N ILE A 30 -9.08 11.71 1.76
CA ILE A 30 -10.09 12.11 0.78
C ILE A 30 -9.46 13.00 -0.30
N GLY A 31 -8.67 13.99 0.11
CA GLY A 31 -7.94 14.88 -0.81
C GLY A 31 -7.01 14.11 -1.75
N LEU A 32 -6.28 13.11 -1.24
CA LEU A 32 -5.44 12.22 -2.03
C LEU A 32 -6.27 11.35 -2.99
N GLY A 33 -7.42 10.83 -2.55
CA GLY A 33 -8.34 10.05 -3.39
C GLY A 33 -8.91 10.86 -4.56
N ILE A 34 -9.37 12.09 -4.29
CA ILE A 34 -9.87 13.02 -5.31
C ILE A 34 -8.73 13.47 -6.23
N GLY A 35 -7.58 13.84 -5.66
CA GLY A 35 -6.39 14.26 -6.42
C GLY A 35 -5.88 13.17 -7.36
N GLY A 36 -5.89 11.90 -6.92
CA GLY A 36 -5.57 10.76 -7.78
C GLY A 36 -6.56 10.58 -8.94
N LYS A 37 -7.85 10.85 -8.72
CA LYS A 37 -8.90 10.74 -9.74
C LYS A 37 -8.89 11.92 -10.73
N CYS A 38 -8.76 13.15 -10.24
CA CYS A 38 -8.78 14.36 -11.05
C CYS A 38 -7.43 14.68 -11.71
N GLY A 39 -6.31 14.37 -11.03
CA GLY A 39 -4.95 14.50 -11.58
C GLY A 39 -4.70 13.56 -12.74
N GLY A 40 -5.49 12.49 -12.88
CA GLY A 40 -5.53 11.65 -14.08
C GLY A 40 -5.87 12.43 -15.37
N ALA A 41 -6.50 13.60 -15.31
CA ALA A 41 -6.78 14.39 -16.52
C ALA A 41 -5.57 15.21 -17.05
N SER A 42 -4.59 15.54 -16.19
CA SER A 42 -3.39 16.31 -16.60
C SER A 42 -2.10 15.49 -16.54
N LEU A 43 -2.04 14.42 -15.74
CA LEU A 43 -0.86 13.55 -15.61
C LEU A 43 -0.85 12.40 -16.63
N THR A 44 -1.96 12.15 -17.33
CA THR A 44 -2.12 11.14 -18.39
C THR A 44 -1.19 11.36 -19.59
N ASN A 45 -0.72 12.60 -19.81
CA ASN A 45 0.24 12.89 -20.86
C ASN A 45 1.71 12.55 -20.50
N VAL A 46 2.01 12.22 -19.23
CA VAL A 46 3.39 11.95 -18.76
C VAL A 46 3.56 10.57 -18.11
N LEU A 47 2.50 10.01 -17.52
CA LEU A 47 2.47 8.64 -17.00
C LEU A 47 1.32 7.86 -17.67
N GLY A 48 1.49 7.41 -18.90
CA GLY A 48 0.50 6.60 -19.61
C GLY A 48 0.31 5.17 -19.07
N LEU A 49 0.24 4.95 -17.74
CA LEU A 49 0.71 3.67 -17.19
C LEU A 49 -0.25 2.74 -16.44
N SER A 50 -1.35 3.17 -15.84
CA SER A 50 -2.33 2.23 -15.24
C SER A 50 -3.55 2.98 -14.71
N SER A 51 -4.44 3.41 -15.61
CA SER A 51 -5.65 4.13 -15.22
C SER A 51 -6.50 3.32 -14.23
N ALA A 52 -6.65 2.00 -14.46
CA ALA A 52 -7.45 1.14 -13.59
C ALA A 52 -6.87 1.02 -12.17
N TYR A 53 -5.57 0.77 -12.00
CA TYR A 53 -4.98 0.60 -10.67
C TYR A 53 -5.00 1.90 -9.86
N LEU A 54 -4.67 3.04 -10.49
CA LEU A 54 -4.75 4.34 -9.83
C LEU A 54 -6.19 4.71 -9.45
N LEU A 55 -7.18 4.36 -10.29
CA LEU A 55 -8.59 4.53 -9.97
C LEU A 55 -9.03 3.66 -8.79
N HIS A 56 -8.61 2.39 -8.74
CA HIS A 56 -8.91 1.50 -7.62
C HIS A 56 -8.29 2.00 -6.31
N VAL A 57 -7.01 2.40 -6.33
CA VAL A 57 -6.33 2.95 -5.15
C VAL A 57 -6.98 4.28 -4.72
N GLY A 58 -7.29 5.17 -5.67
CA GLY A 58 -7.97 6.43 -5.39
C GLY A 58 -9.35 6.24 -4.75
N ASN A 59 -10.14 5.28 -5.25
CA ASN A 59 -11.44 4.93 -4.68
C ASN A 59 -11.30 4.37 -3.25
N LEU A 60 -10.30 3.51 -3.00
CA LEU A 60 -10.04 2.99 -1.64
C LEU A 60 -9.67 4.10 -0.67
N CYS A 61 -8.79 5.04 -1.06
CA CYS A 61 -8.43 6.20 -0.25
C CYS A 61 -9.65 7.07 0.08
N LEU A 62 -10.56 7.25 -0.87
CA LEU A 62 -11.78 8.03 -0.68
C LEU A 62 -12.73 7.36 0.31
N VAL A 63 -13.01 6.06 0.14
CA VAL A 63 -13.90 5.31 1.04
C VAL A 63 -13.33 5.28 2.46
N MET A 64 -12.05 4.92 2.62
CA MET A 64 -11.39 4.87 3.92
C MET A 64 -11.29 6.24 4.57
N GLY A 65 -11.03 7.29 3.77
CA GLY A 65 -11.00 8.66 4.23
C GLY A 65 -12.36 9.11 4.79
N CYS A 66 -13.46 8.86 4.08
CA CYS A 66 -14.81 9.18 4.55
C CYS A 66 -15.15 8.48 5.88
N ILE A 67 -14.87 7.16 5.98
CA ILE A 67 -15.09 6.40 7.22
C ILE A 67 -14.25 6.99 8.36
N THR A 68 -12.99 7.34 8.10
CA THR A 68 -12.08 7.90 9.10
C THR A 68 -12.54 9.27 9.59
N VAL A 69 -13.01 10.15 8.70
CA VAL A 69 -13.60 11.45 9.07
C VAL A 69 -14.84 11.27 9.93
N LEU A 70 -15.78 10.41 9.50
CA LEU A 70 -17.02 10.19 10.25
C LEU A 70 -16.74 9.66 11.67
N LEU A 71 -15.88 8.65 11.79
CA LEU A 71 -15.49 8.11 13.09
C LEU A 71 -14.68 9.11 13.92
N GLY A 72 -13.77 9.86 13.30
CA GLY A 72 -12.95 10.87 13.98
C GLY A 72 -13.78 12.03 14.53
N CYS A 73 -14.69 12.58 13.72
CA CYS A 73 -15.60 13.65 14.13
C CYS A 73 -16.57 13.19 15.23
N ALA A 74 -17.13 11.98 15.10
CA ALA A 74 -17.99 11.41 16.14
C ALA A 74 -17.23 11.21 17.45
N ARG A 75 -15.97 10.74 17.40
CA ARG A 75 -15.10 10.58 18.57
C ARG A 75 -14.69 11.91 19.20
N TRP A 76 -14.37 12.91 18.39
CA TRP A 76 -14.11 14.27 18.87
C TRP A 76 -15.33 14.85 19.59
N TYR A 77 -16.51 14.75 18.96
CA TYR A 77 -17.76 15.23 19.54
C TYR A 77 -18.14 14.46 20.82
N GLY A 78 -17.88 13.15 20.87
CA GLY A 78 -18.09 12.34 22.07
C GLY A 78 -17.14 12.68 23.21
N ALA A 79 -15.91 13.09 22.92
CA ALA A 79 -14.98 13.55 23.95
C ALA A 79 -15.38 14.92 24.53
N THR A 80 -16.05 15.78 23.76
CA THR A 80 -16.49 17.11 24.22
C THR A 80 -17.85 17.06 24.90
N LYS A 81 -18.78 16.25 24.39
CA LYS A 81 -20.14 16.11 24.92
C LYS A 81 -20.22 15.03 25.98
N GLU A 82 -20.66 15.40 27.16
CA GLU A 82 -20.84 14.52 28.33
C GLU A 82 -22.11 13.65 28.23
N SER A 83 -22.33 13.03 27.07
CA SER A 83 -23.46 12.12 26.83
C SER A 83 -23.01 10.67 26.86
N ARG A 84 -23.66 9.86 27.70
CA ARG A 84 -23.39 8.41 27.81
C ARG A 84 -23.50 7.69 26.47
N GLY A 85 -24.51 8.03 25.67
CA GLY A 85 -24.73 7.39 24.37
C GLY A 85 -23.58 7.63 23.38
N THR A 86 -23.04 8.86 23.34
CA THR A 86 -21.92 9.20 22.45
C THR A 86 -20.61 8.56 22.92
N LEU A 87 -20.36 8.50 24.23
CA LEU A 87 -19.20 7.79 24.79
C LEU A 87 -19.26 6.28 24.53
N LEU A 88 -20.43 5.66 24.65
CA LEU A 88 -20.63 4.25 24.32
C LEU A 88 -20.31 3.99 22.85
N PHE A 89 -20.78 4.84 21.93
CA PHE A 89 -20.43 4.75 20.52
C PHE A 89 -18.91 4.88 20.28
N CYS A 90 -18.23 5.77 21.01
CA CYS A 90 -16.77 5.91 20.93
C CYS A 90 -16.05 4.63 21.38
N ILE A 91 -16.48 4.01 22.49
CA ILE A 91 -15.90 2.76 22.99
C ILE A 91 -16.12 1.63 21.97
N LEU A 92 -17.34 1.45 21.50
CA LEU A 92 -17.69 0.40 20.54
C LEU A 92 -16.92 0.55 19.22
N SER A 93 -16.85 1.77 18.66
CA SER A 93 -16.11 2.02 17.42
C SER A 93 -14.61 1.78 17.58
N MET A 94 -14.00 2.16 18.71
CA MET A 94 -12.59 1.85 18.98
C MET A 94 -12.35 0.35 19.12
N VAL A 95 -13.24 -0.39 19.79
CA VAL A 95 -13.11 -1.86 19.91
C VAL A 95 -13.24 -2.54 18.54
N ILE A 96 -14.20 -2.12 17.71
CA ILE A 96 -14.38 -2.67 16.36
C ILE A 96 -13.12 -2.44 15.51
N VAL A 97 -12.56 -1.23 15.53
CA VAL A 97 -11.34 -0.91 14.78
C VAL A 97 -10.16 -1.77 15.26
N LEU A 98 -10.02 -1.99 16.57
CA LEU A 98 -8.97 -2.85 17.12
C LEU A 98 -9.11 -4.31 16.66
N ILE A 99 -10.34 -4.85 16.64
CA ILE A 99 -10.61 -6.19 16.14
C ILE A 99 -10.29 -6.29 14.65
N MET A 100 -10.66 -5.29 13.85
CA MET A 100 -10.33 -5.23 12.43
C MET A 100 -8.82 -5.18 12.20
N GLU A 101 -8.08 -4.42 13.01
CA GLU A 101 -6.63 -4.35 12.91
C GLU A 101 -5.95 -5.69 13.22
N ILE A 102 -6.34 -6.35 14.30
CA ILE A 102 -5.83 -7.69 14.67
C ILE A 102 -6.17 -8.71 13.59
N THR A 103 -7.40 -8.67 13.07
CA THR A 103 -7.86 -9.58 12.01
C THR A 103 -7.05 -9.35 10.73
N ALA A 104 -6.89 -8.10 10.30
CA ALA A 104 -6.12 -7.76 9.11
C ALA A 104 -4.65 -8.18 9.25
N ALA A 105 -4.03 -7.91 10.41
CA ALA A 105 -2.66 -8.33 10.69
C ALA A 105 -2.51 -9.86 10.63
N THR A 106 -3.44 -10.59 11.23
CA THR A 106 -3.44 -12.06 11.22
C THR A 106 -3.60 -12.61 9.81
N VAL A 107 -4.56 -12.10 9.04
CA VAL A 107 -4.78 -12.52 7.64
C VAL A 107 -3.54 -12.25 6.79
N VAL A 108 -2.95 -11.07 6.88
CA VAL A 108 -1.72 -10.76 6.14
C VAL A 108 -0.61 -11.73 6.53
N LEU A 109 -0.36 -11.94 7.83
CA LEU A 109 0.71 -12.84 8.28
C LEU A 109 0.53 -14.28 7.81
N LEU A 110 -0.69 -14.83 7.86
CA LEU A 110 -0.96 -16.22 7.51
C LEU A 110 -0.97 -16.45 5.99
N PHE A 111 -1.55 -15.54 5.22
CA PHE A 111 -1.78 -15.75 3.79
C PHE A 111 -0.68 -15.16 2.89
N PHE A 112 0.14 -14.23 3.39
CA PHE A 112 1.22 -13.63 2.61
C PHE A 112 2.17 -14.64 1.93
N PRO A 113 2.68 -15.71 2.58
CA PRO A 113 3.57 -16.66 1.90
C PRO A 113 2.87 -17.37 0.74
N ILE A 114 1.62 -17.79 0.95
CA ILE A 114 0.83 -18.50 -0.08
C ILE A 114 0.56 -17.58 -1.27
N VAL A 115 0.08 -16.36 -1.00
CA VAL A 115 -0.21 -15.37 -2.05
C VAL A 115 1.05 -15.01 -2.82
N ARG A 116 2.19 -14.90 -2.14
CA ARG A 116 3.48 -14.62 -2.76
C ARG A 116 3.86 -15.70 -3.77
N ASP A 117 3.79 -16.97 -3.40
CA ASP A 117 4.23 -18.06 -4.28
C ASP A 117 3.25 -18.25 -5.45
N VAL A 118 1.94 -18.15 -5.20
CA VAL A 118 0.92 -18.16 -6.27
C VAL A 118 1.12 -16.98 -7.23
N ALA A 119 1.38 -15.79 -6.71
CA ALA A 119 1.64 -14.61 -7.55
C ALA A 119 2.91 -14.79 -8.38
N LEU A 120 4.00 -15.33 -7.80
CA LEU A 120 5.24 -15.59 -8.52
C LEU A 120 4.98 -16.52 -9.72
N GLU A 121 4.37 -17.67 -9.48
CA GLU A 121 4.08 -18.67 -10.52
C GLU A 121 3.15 -18.11 -11.60
N HIS A 122 2.05 -17.46 -11.19
CA HIS A 122 1.10 -16.87 -12.13
C HIS A 122 1.77 -15.78 -12.99
N THR A 123 2.57 -14.91 -12.38
CA THR A 123 3.31 -13.85 -13.09
C THR A 123 4.35 -14.44 -14.04
N PHE A 124 5.05 -15.50 -13.64
CA PHE A 124 6.02 -16.21 -14.49
C PHE A 124 5.36 -16.83 -15.73
N VAL A 125 4.29 -17.60 -15.55
CA VAL A 125 3.55 -18.23 -16.66
C VAL A 125 2.98 -17.16 -17.60
N THR A 126 2.40 -16.10 -17.04
CA THR A 126 1.82 -15.00 -17.82
C THR A 126 2.89 -14.25 -18.60
N LEU A 127 4.07 -13.98 -18.00
CA LEU A 127 5.19 -13.34 -18.68
C LEU A 127 5.61 -14.19 -19.89
N ARG A 128 5.86 -15.49 -19.68
CA ARG A 128 6.34 -16.40 -20.73
C ARG A 128 5.37 -16.50 -21.92
N LYS A 129 4.06 -16.43 -21.64
CA LYS A 129 3.01 -16.57 -22.66
C LYS A 129 2.68 -15.26 -23.38
N ASN A 130 2.61 -14.15 -22.66
CA ASN A 130 2.00 -12.92 -23.17
C ASN A 130 3.01 -11.82 -23.51
N TYR A 131 4.23 -11.87 -22.99
CA TYR A 131 5.25 -10.87 -23.32
C TYR A 131 5.78 -11.09 -24.74
N ARG A 132 5.73 -10.05 -25.56
CA ARG A 132 6.08 -10.13 -26.99
C ARG A 132 7.33 -9.33 -27.38
N GLY A 133 7.72 -8.33 -26.59
CA GLY A 133 9.00 -7.67 -26.75
C GLY A 133 9.00 -6.17 -26.49
N TYR A 134 10.16 -5.54 -26.72
CA TYR A 134 10.35 -4.13 -26.38
C TYR A 134 9.59 -3.15 -27.30
N ASN A 135 9.48 -3.49 -28.58
CA ASN A 135 8.90 -2.62 -29.61
C ASN A 135 7.41 -2.93 -29.87
N GLU A 136 6.83 -3.87 -29.13
CA GLU A 136 5.44 -4.25 -29.32
C GLU A 136 4.52 -3.23 -28.65
N PRO A 137 3.49 -2.72 -29.35
CA PRO A 137 2.61 -1.69 -28.83
C PRO A 137 1.58 -2.22 -27.82
N ASP A 138 1.65 -3.50 -27.45
CA ASP A 138 0.73 -4.08 -26.49
C ASP A 138 1.00 -3.57 -25.06
N ASP A 139 -0.08 -3.32 -24.32
CA ASP A 139 -0.02 -2.76 -22.97
C ASP A 139 0.78 -3.68 -22.02
N TYR A 140 0.68 -5.00 -22.20
CA TYR A 140 1.36 -5.97 -21.35
C TYR A 140 2.89 -5.90 -21.50
N SER A 141 3.40 -5.90 -22.73
CA SER A 141 4.83 -5.75 -23.00
C SER A 141 5.34 -4.39 -22.57
N THR A 142 4.57 -3.32 -22.84
CA THR A 142 4.92 -1.95 -22.43
C THR A 142 5.08 -1.83 -20.92
N GLN A 143 4.14 -2.40 -20.16
CA GLN A 143 4.19 -2.42 -18.69
C GLN A 143 5.42 -3.17 -18.19
N TRP A 144 5.71 -4.35 -18.75
CA TRP A 144 6.88 -5.13 -18.36
C TRP A 144 8.20 -4.44 -18.68
N ASN A 145 8.30 -3.76 -19.82
CA ASN A 145 9.47 -2.96 -20.17
C ASN A 145 9.74 -1.90 -19.12
N LEU A 146 8.69 -1.16 -18.74
CA LEU A 146 8.83 -0.14 -17.70
C LEU A 146 9.18 -0.73 -16.33
N VAL A 147 8.58 -1.85 -15.94
CA VAL A 147 8.91 -2.53 -14.67
C VAL A 147 10.40 -2.89 -14.65
N MET A 148 10.91 -3.53 -15.71
CA MET A 148 12.32 -3.93 -15.81
C MET A 148 13.27 -2.72 -15.73
N GLU A 149 12.95 -1.64 -16.45
CA GLU A 149 13.75 -0.41 -16.46
C GLU A 149 13.72 0.32 -15.10
N LYS A 150 12.54 0.54 -14.53
CA LYS A 150 12.38 1.31 -13.28
C LYS A 150 12.96 0.56 -12.09
N LEU A 151 12.71 -0.75 -12.01
CA LEU A 151 13.22 -1.57 -10.91
C LEU A 151 14.64 -2.06 -11.16
N LYS A 152 15.21 -1.86 -12.36
CA LYS A 152 16.57 -2.29 -12.71
C LYS A 152 16.74 -3.80 -12.47
N CYS A 153 15.89 -4.59 -13.12
CA CYS A 153 15.75 -6.05 -12.98
C CYS A 153 15.44 -6.68 -14.35
N CYS A 154 15.47 -8.01 -14.44
CA CYS A 154 15.16 -8.74 -15.67
C CYS A 154 14.35 -10.00 -15.38
N GLY A 155 13.20 -10.16 -16.06
CA GLY A 155 12.29 -11.27 -15.83
C GLY A 155 11.60 -11.25 -14.46
N VAL A 156 10.88 -12.32 -14.13
CA VAL A 156 10.22 -12.51 -12.83
C VAL A 156 11.25 -12.92 -11.78
N ASN A 157 11.92 -14.05 -12.02
CA ASN A 157 12.97 -14.64 -11.19
C ASN A 157 14.37 -14.23 -11.66
N ASN A 158 14.62 -14.28 -12.97
CA ASN A 158 15.86 -13.82 -13.60
C ASN A 158 15.70 -13.69 -15.13
N TYR A 159 16.79 -13.40 -15.84
CA TYR A 159 16.80 -13.26 -17.30
C TYR A 159 16.49 -14.57 -18.05
N THR A 160 16.66 -15.75 -17.44
CA THR A 160 16.40 -17.04 -18.08
C THR A 160 14.92 -17.34 -18.25
N ASP A 161 14.04 -16.55 -17.61
CA ASP A 161 12.58 -16.68 -17.71
C ASP A 161 12.06 -16.51 -19.15
N PHE A 162 12.84 -15.85 -20.01
CA PHE A 162 12.51 -15.68 -21.42
C PHE A 162 12.84 -16.92 -22.27
N SER A 163 13.57 -17.90 -21.75
CA SER A 163 13.88 -19.12 -22.49
C SER A 163 12.62 -19.95 -22.75
N GLY A 164 12.38 -20.27 -24.03
CA GLY A 164 11.18 -20.93 -24.53
C GLY A 164 9.89 -20.12 -24.33
N SER A 165 10.00 -18.81 -24.13
CA SER A 165 8.88 -17.86 -24.11
C SER A 165 8.41 -17.51 -25.51
N SER A 166 7.21 -16.94 -25.63
CA SER A 166 6.74 -16.39 -26.90
C SER A 166 7.69 -15.31 -27.44
N PHE A 167 8.32 -14.53 -26.56
CA PHE A 167 9.29 -13.50 -26.95
C PHE A 167 10.53 -14.08 -27.63
N GLU A 168 11.14 -15.11 -27.03
CA GLU A 168 12.33 -15.76 -27.63
C GLU A 168 11.96 -16.42 -28.96
N MET A 169 10.80 -17.07 -29.04
CA MET A 169 10.33 -17.68 -30.30
C MET A 169 10.12 -16.66 -31.42
N THR A 170 9.59 -15.47 -31.10
CA THR A 170 9.31 -14.44 -32.10
C THR A 170 10.56 -13.64 -32.49
N THR A 171 11.45 -13.35 -31.54
CA THR A 171 12.58 -12.42 -31.76
C THR A 171 13.94 -13.11 -31.91
N GLY A 172 14.07 -14.35 -31.44
CA GLY A 172 15.36 -15.05 -31.37
C GLY A 172 16.35 -14.45 -30.36
N HIS A 173 15.91 -13.54 -29.49
CA HIS A 173 16.71 -12.96 -28.41
C HIS A 173 16.48 -13.70 -27.09
N THR A 174 17.55 -13.82 -26.31
CA THR A 174 17.53 -14.51 -24.99
C THR A 174 16.96 -13.63 -23.87
N TYR A 175 16.94 -12.31 -24.06
CA TYR A 175 16.34 -11.35 -23.12
C TYR A 175 15.92 -10.06 -23.86
N PRO A 176 14.95 -9.30 -23.34
CA PRO A 176 14.51 -8.03 -23.94
C PRO A 176 15.38 -6.83 -23.54
N ARG A 177 15.31 -5.75 -24.32
CA ARG A 177 16.07 -4.50 -24.06
C ARG A 177 15.79 -3.86 -22.70
N GLY A 178 14.61 -4.08 -22.11
CA GLY A 178 14.30 -3.59 -20.76
C GLY A 178 15.23 -4.16 -19.68
N CYS A 179 15.90 -5.30 -19.94
CA CYS A 179 16.87 -5.91 -19.04
C CYS A 179 18.26 -5.25 -19.07
N CYS A 180 18.54 -4.41 -20.07
CA CYS A 180 19.81 -3.75 -20.23
C CYS A 180 20.07 -2.74 -19.10
N LYS A 181 21.31 -2.67 -18.61
CA LYS A 181 21.71 -1.56 -17.73
C LYS A 181 21.76 -0.22 -18.47
N SER A 182 22.02 -0.27 -19.77
CA SER A 182 22.02 0.86 -20.68
C SER A 182 21.40 0.43 -22.00
N ILE A 183 20.22 0.99 -22.31
CA ILE A 183 19.38 0.61 -23.46
C ILE A 183 20.08 0.87 -24.81
N GLY A 184 20.95 1.88 -24.87
CA GLY A 184 21.70 2.26 -26.08
C GLY A 184 23.06 1.58 -26.23
N SER A 185 23.44 0.67 -25.33
CA SER A 185 24.74 0.01 -25.43
C SER A 185 24.74 -1.04 -26.53
N VAL A 186 25.74 -0.97 -27.43
CA VAL A 186 25.98 -2.00 -28.47
C VAL A 186 26.18 -3.38 -27.85
N SER A 187 26.70 -3.43 -26.62
CA SER A 187 26.88 -4.70 -25.89
C SER A 187 25.57 -5.36 -25.45
N CYS A 188 24.45 -4.62 -25.44
CA CYS A 188 23.14 -5.15 -25.11
C CYS A 188 22.36 -5.57 -26.37
N ASP A 189 22.87 -6.62 -27.00
CA ASP A 189 22.40 -7.17 -28.27
C ASP A 189 21.24 -8.19 -28.15
N GLY A 190 20.82 -8.51 -26.92
CA GLY A 190 19.81 -9.54 -26.65
C GLY A 190 20.38 -10.95 -26.48
N ARG A 191 21.72 -11.10 -26.48
CA ARG A 191 22.43 -12.38 -26.32
C ARG A 191 23.55 -12.33 -25.28
N ASN A 192 24.18 -11.17 -25.10
CA ASN A 192 25.26 -10.99 -24.13
C ASN A 192 24.73 -10.91 -22.70
N VAL A 193 24.76 -12.03 -21.99
CA VAL A 193 24.28 -12.16 -20.61
C VAL A 193 25.28 -11.70 -19.54
N SER A 194 26.34 -10.97 -19.92
CA SER A 194 27.34 -10.50 -18.97
C SER A 194 26.73 -9.63 -17.86
N THR A 195 27.20 -9.79 -16.63
CA THR A 195 26.72 -9.04 -15.46
C THR A 195 26.93 -7.54 -15.59
N ASN A 196 27.81 -7.09 -16.49
CA ASN A 196 28.05 -5.68 -16.80
C ASN A 196 27.03 -5.10 -17.78
N VAL A 197 26.35 -5.94 -18.56
CA VAL A 197 25.43 -5.55 -19.63
C VAL A 197 23.98 -5.58 -19.16
N ILE A 198 23.58 -6.62 -18.42
CA ILE A 198 22.19 -6.84 -18.00
C ILE A 198 21.99 -6.83 -16.49
N HIS A 199 20.75 -6.59 -16.07
CA HIS A 199 20.30 -6.79 -14.71
C HIS A 199 20.02 -8.27 -14.44
N GLN A 200 20.88 -8.93 -13.67
CA GLN A 200 20.79 -10.36 -13.38
C GLN A 200 19.63 -10.78 -12.47
N LYS A 201 19.16 -9.86 -11.60
CA LYS A 201 18.12 -10.17 -10.61
C LYS A 201 16.73 -10.01 -11.20
N GLY A 202 15.84 -10.95 -10.89
CA GLY A 202 14.42 -10.86 -11.20
C GLY A 202 13.70 -9.70 -10.54
N CYS A 203 12.65 -9.24 -11.21
CA CYS A 203 11.82 -8.15 -10.75
C CYS A 203 10.99 -8.52 -9.52
N PHE A 204 10.58 -9.78 -9.38
CA PHE A 204 9.79 -10.23 -8.24
C PHE A 204 10.60 -10.13 -6.93
N HIS A 205 11.85 -10.58 -6.93
CA HIS A 205 12.73 -10.45 -5.76
C HIS A 205 13.02 -8.99 -5.40
N LYS A 206 13.18 -8.15 -6.42
CA LYS A 206 13.46 -6.73 -6.20
C LYS A 206 12.25 -6.00 -5.65
N LEU A 207 11.07 -6.30 -6.19
CA LEU A 207 9.78 -5.82 -5.68
C LEU A 207 9.58 -6.26 -4.23
N LEU A 208 9.75 -7.55 -3.92
CA LEU A 208 9.67 -8.05 -2.55
C LEU A 208 10.64 -7.36 -1.59
N LYS A 209 11.86 -7.06 -2.04
CA LYS A 209 12.83 -6.32 -1.21
C LYS A 209 12.36 -4.90 -0.92
N ILE A 210 11.84 -4.21 -1.93
CA ILE A 210 11.27 -2.86 -1.79
C ILE A 210 10.07 -2.92 -0.86
N THR A 211 9.12 -3.81 -1.13
CA THR A 211 7.93 -4.04 -0.31
C THR A 211 8.31 -4.35 1.13
N LYS A 212 9.22 -5.29 1.40
CA LYS A 212 9.66 -5.63 2.77
C LYS A 212 10.24 -4.42 3.51
N THR A 213 11.00 -3.59 2.81
CA THR A 213 11.59 -2.36 3.39
C THR A 213 10.50 -1.35 3.76
N GLN A 214 9.53 -1.14 2.87
CA GLN A 214 8.41 -0.22 3.11
C GLN A 214 7.38 -0.80 4.12
N SER A 215 7.19 -2.11 4.11
CA SER A 215 6.32 -2.83 5.04
C SER A 215 6.78 -2.68 6.48
N PHE A 216 8.09 -2.59 6.74
CA PHE A 216 8.57 -2.33 8.10
C PHE A 216 8.01 -1.01 8.67
N THR A 217 8.05 0.06 7.88
CA THR A 217 7.47 1.36 8.27
C THR A 217 5.96 1.26 8.45
N LEU A 218 5.26 0.59 7.51
CA LEU A 218 3.81 0.42 7.57
C LEU A 218 3.37 -0.39 8.80
N SER A 219 4.04 -1.52 9.07
CA SER A 219 3.79 -2.37 10.23
C SER A 219 4.09 -1.63 11.53
N GLY A 220 5.13 -0.80 11.57
CA GLY A 220 5.43 0.05 12.72
C GLY A 220 4.31 1.05 13.03
N SER A 221 3.78 1.72 12.00
CA SER A 221 2.65 2.65 12.15
C SER A 221 1.38 1.95 12.64
N SER A 222 1.07 0.76 12.11
CA SER A 222 -0.08 -0.03 12.56
C SER A 222 0.08 -0.44 14.03
N LEU A 223 1.19 -1.09 14.39
CA LEU A 223 1.44 -1.50 15.77
C LEU A 223 1.35 -0.32 16.75
N GLY A 224 1.89 0.84 16.36
CA GLY A 224 1.77 2.07 17.14
C GLY A 224 0.31 2.50 17.35
N ALA A 225 -0.52 2.43 16.32
CA ALA A 225 -1.94 2.73 16.42
C ALA A 225 -2.65 1.79 17.40
N ALA A 226 -2.47 0.47 17.27
CA ALA A 226 -3.03 -0.51 18.19
C ALA A 226 -2.64 -0.27 19.65
N VAL A 227 -1.36 0.05 19.90
CA VAL A 227 -0.85 0.34 21.24
C VAL A 227 -1.49 1.61 21.83
N ILE A 228 -1.65 2.67 21.03
CA ILE A 228 -2.28 3.94 21.47
C ILE A 228 -3.79 3.75 21.73
N GLN A 229 -4.43 2.83 21.02
CA GLN A 229 -5.86 2.60 21.10
C GLN A 229 -6.30 2.01 22.46
N LEU A 230 -5.47 1.17 23.08
CA LEU A 230 -5.76 0.55 24.38
C LEU A 230 -5.92 1.59 25.52
N PRO A 231 -4.97 2.53 25.76
CA PRO A 231 -5.17 3.64 26.67
C PRO A 231 -6.39 4.50 26.33
N GLY A 232 -6.66 4.71 25.03
CA GLY A 232 -7.83 5.48 24.57
C GLY A 232 -9.16 4.84 24.97
N ILE A 233 -9.27 3.51 24.84
CA ILE A 233 -10.44 2.75 25.28
C ILE A 233 -10.58 2.84 26.81
N LEU A 234 -9.50 2.61 27.56
CA LEU A 234 -9.51 2.69 29.02
C LEU A 234 -9.92 4.09 29.50
N ALA A 235 -9.35 5.12 28.90
CA ALA A 235 -9.69 6.51 29.19
C ALA A 235 -11.18 6.78 28.95
N THR A 236 -11.71 6.39 27.78
CA THR A 236 -13.12 6.61 27.44
C THR A 236 -14.05 5.82 28.35
N LEU A 237 -13.66 4.60 28.75
CA LEU A 237 -14.41 3.80 29.72
C LEU A 237 -14.46 4.46 31.10
N LEU A 238 -13.33 5.02 31.58
CA LEU A 238 -13.30 5.78 32.83
C LEU A 238 -14.18 7.04 32.75
N LEU A 239 -14.18 7.75 31.60
CA LEU A 239 -15.11 8.87 31.37
C LEU A 239 -16.57 8.40 31.45
N PHE A 240 -16.88 7.26 30.82
CA PHE A 240 -18.22 6.68 30.81
C PHE A 240 -18.70 6.29 32.21
N ILE A 241 -17.85 5.64 33.02
CA ILE A 241 -18.17 5.25 34.40
C ILE A 241 -18.38 6.49 35.28
N LYS A 242 -17.57 7.54 35.12
CA LYS A 242 -17.70 8.77 35.93
C LYS A 242 -18.98 9.57 35.62
N LEU A 243 -19.44 9.53 34.38
CA LEU A 243 -20.74 10.07 33.97
C LEU A 243 -21.91 9.18 34.37
N GLY A 244 -21.61 7.97 34.86
CA GLY A 244 -22.45 6.91 35.45
C GLY A 244 -22.96 7.25 36.84
#